data_AF-A0A1Y2W6Q3-F1
#
_entry.id   AF-A0A1Y2W6Q3-F1
#
_cell.length_a   1.000
_cell.length_b   1.000
_cell.length_c   1.000
_cell.angle_alpha   90.00
_cell.angle_beta   90.00
_cell.angle_gamma   90.00
#
_symmetry.space_group_name_H-M   'P 1'
#
loop_
_entity.id
_entity.type
_entity.pdbx_description
1 polymer ?
#
loop_
_entity_poly.entity_id
_entity_poly.type
_entity_poly.pdbx_seq_one_letter_code
_entity_poly.pdbx_strand_id
1 'polypeptide(L)'
;MSLPPKTTPIPQPVFMPGMSHRTEEPAPTSSVLPFRPKSENTGDQKNEGEDEQERDAPYDPPVNLPHLSLQIRDLAHEGAGIFLTSINAPDVLRTAIEAIHKHLYSGIFTASPATATTTSSSSSSSSAESNTNTSPYPTHPHPPPTRVVTLILRSMDGVAYTTGSDQDDAHKEIHFSLRYIAGIQPTSRRAAEITGVVTHELVHCYQWNGLGSAPGGLIEGVADWVRLQAGLAPPHWRRDQTPSRWDAGYQSTAYFLEYLEGQYGKGTVRRLNERLRKEKYVEDTFWAGLFGKSVAQLFEEYKKTLPEKETKR
;
A
#
# COMPACT_ATOMS: atom_id res chain seq x y z
N MET A 1 26.11 -30.36 15.99
CA MET A 1 24.65 -30.24 15.83
C MET A 1 24.36 -28.81 15.42
N SER A 2 23.87 -28.62 14.19
CA SER A 2 23.63 -27.31 13.59
C SER A 2 22.29 -26.73 14.04
N LEU A 3 22.29 -25.45 14.41
CA LEU A 3 21.09 -24.65 14.68
C LEU A 3 20.66 -23.91 13.38
N PRO A 4 19.35 -23.66 13.17
CA PRO A 4 18.83 -23.04 11.95
C PRO A 4 19.05 -21.51 11.92
N PRO A 5 19.22 -20.88 10.73
CA PRO A 5 19.37 -19.43 10.62
C PRO A 5 18.06 -18.71 10.24
N LYS A 6 17.98 -17.43 10.64
CA LYS A 6 16.99 -16.37 10.32
C LYS A 6 15.89 -16.14 11.36
N THR A 7 16.26 -15.47 12.44
CA THR A 7 15.42 -14.43 13.07
C THR A 7 16.32 -13.25 13.42
N THR A 8 15.93 -12.04 13.01
CA THR A 8 16.62 -10.81 13.44
C THR A 8 15.92 -10.31 14.72
N PRO A 9 16.64 -10.03 15.81
CA PRO A 9 16.04 -9.54 17.06
C PRO A 9 15.67 -8.05 16.98
N ILE A 10 14.66 -7.67 17.76
CA ILE A 10 14.17 -6.29 17.95
C ILE A 10 15.26 -5.44 18.63
N PRO A 11 15.61 -4.24 18.14
CA PRO A 11 16.60 -3.38 18.79
C PRO A 11 16.05 -2.71 20.06
N GLN A 12 16.89 -2.64 21.10
CA GLN A 12 16.60 -1.90 22.33
C GLN A 12 16.95 -0.40 22.20
N PRO A 13 16.28 0.50 22.96
CA PRO A 13 16.52 1.93 22.86
C PRO A 13 17.90 2.33 23.39
N VAL A 14 18.67 3.05 22.57
CA VAL A 14 20.01 3.58 22.88
C VAL A 14 19.88 4.91 23.63
N PHE A 15 20.49 4.99 24.81
CA PHE A 15 20.70 6.22 25.58
C PHE A 15 21.96 6.95 25.07
N MET A 16 21.89 8.26 24.78
CA MET A 16 23.07 9.07 24.43
C MET A 16 23.21 10.30 25.35
N PRO A 17 24.43 10.63 25.81
CA PRO A 17 24.70 11.83 26.61
C PRO A 17 25.10 13.07 25.77
N GLY A 18 24.66 14.25 26.25
CA GLY A 18 25.41 15.51 26.33
C GLY A 18 25.89 16.22 25.04
N MET A 19 25.22 17.32 24.70
CA MET A 19 25.56 18.28 23.64
C MET A 19 26.96 18.93 23.80
N SER A 20 27.64 19.16 22.67
CA SER A 20 28.78 20.08 22.53
C SER A 20 28.50 21.09 21.41
N HIS A 21 28.78 22.36 21.69
CA HIS A 21 28.47 23.54 20.89
C HIS A 21 29.12 23.54 19.49
N ARG A 22 28.36 24.02 18.49
CA ARG A 22 28.77 24.19 17.10
C ARG A 22 29.06 25.68 16.84
N THR A 23 30.22 25.98 16.28
CA THR A 23 30.64 27.32 15.83
C THR A 23 29.97 27.65 14.49
N GLU A 24 29.49 28.89 14.32
CA GLU A 24 28.81 29.38 13.11
C GLU A 24 29.78 29.52 11.92
N GLU A 25 29.41 28.95 10.77
CA GLU A 25 30.00 29.24 9.45
C GLU A 25 29.03 30.11 8.62
N PRO A 26 29.54 31.02 7.77
CA PRO A 26 28.71 32.02 7.07
C PRO A 26 27.87 31.41 5.93
N ALA A 27 26.66 31.94 5.75
CA ALA A 27 25.67 31.48 4.77
C ALA A 27 26.10 31.70 3.30
N PRO A 28 25.75 30.79 2.37
CA PRO A 28 26.05 30.96 0.94
C PRO A 28 25.13 31.98 0.26
N THR A 29 25.72 32.86 -0.55
CA THR A 29 25.05 33.89 -1.35
C THR A 29 24.36 33.29 -2.58
N SER A 30 23.06 33.54 -2.76
CA SER A 30 22.27 33.07 -3.92
C SER A 30 22.72 33.69 -5.25
N SER A 31 22.90 32.85 -6.27
CA SER A 31 23.15 33.26 -7.66
C SER A 31 21.88 33.76 -8.35
N VAL A 32 21.98 34.85 -9.10
CA VAL A 32 20.87 35.54 -9.79
C VAL A 32 20.39 34.75 -11.03
N LEU A 33 19.08 34.49 -11.12
CA LEU A 33 18.42 33.84 -12.28
C LEU A 33 18.22 34.85 -13.45
N PRO A 34 18.25 34.41 -14.72
CA PRO A 34 18.00 35.28 -15.87
C PRO A 34 16.51 35.63 -16.05
N PHE A 35 16.26 36.85 -16.54
CA PHE A 35 14.96 37.50 -16.74
C PHE A 35 13.98 36.73 -17.64
N ARG A 36 12.69 36.68 -17.24
CA ARG A 36 11.55 36.18 -18.03
C ARG A 36 10.74 37.36 -18.61
N PRO A 37 10.52 37.47 -19.94
CA PRO A 37 9.67 38.51 -20.49
C PRO A 37 8.16 38.19 -20.33
N LYS A 38 7.38 39.24 -20.06
CA LYS A 38 5.91 39.23 -19.93
C LYS A 38 5.25 39.16 -21.31
N SER A 39 4.16 38.41 -21.42
CA SER A 39 3.20 38.51 -22.54
C SER A 39 1.83 38.83 -21.96
N GLU A 40 1.16 39.78 -22.61
CA GLU A 40 -0.06 40.46 -22.22
C GLU A 40 -1.33 39.65 -22.45
N ASN A 41 -2.33 40.06 -21.69
CA ASN A 41 -3.68 39.53 -21.63
C ASN A 41 -4.57 40.28 -22.65
N THR A 42 -5.34 39.55 -23.46
CA THR A 42 -6.55 40.07 -24.13
C THR A 42 -7.64 39.01 -24.05
N GLY A 43 -8.76 39.37 -23.45
CA GLY A 43 -9.95 38.52 -23.34
C GLY A 43 -10.93 38.74 -24.49
N ASP A 44 -11.86 37.81 -24.65
CA ASP A 44 -13.28 38.12 -24.83
C ASP A 44 -14.18 36.89 -24.63
N GLN A 45 -15.42 37.15 -24.20
CA GLN A 45 -16.47 36.21 -23.81
C GLN A 45 -17.32 35.70 -25.01
N LYS A 46 -17.90 34.48 -24.90
CA LYS A 46 -19.36 34.20 -24.85
C LYS A 46 -19.73 32.71 -25.01
N ASN A 47 -20.47 32.22 -24.00
CA ASN A 47 -21.64 31.34 -23.93
C ASN A 47 -22.11 30.42 -25.08
N GLU A 48 -22.50 29.20 -24.64
CA GLU A 48 -23.78 28.45 -24.83
C GLU A 48 -23.67 27.07 -25.48
N GLY A 49 -24.33 26.08 -24.85
CA GLY A 49 -24.58 24.75 -25.40
C GLY A 49 -24.59 23.63 -24.35
N GLU A 50 -25.73 23.46 -23.71
CA GLU A 50 -26.08 22.31 -22.86
C GLU A 50 -26.14 21.02 -23.69
N ASP A 51 -25.59 19.94 -23.15
CA ASP A 51 -26.16 18.60 -23.33
C ASP A 51 -25.93 17.83 -22.01
N GLU A 52 -26.98 17.82 -21.20
CA GLU A 52 -27.08 17.02 -19.98
C GLU A 52 -27.33 15.56 -20.34
N GLN A 53 -26.30 14.71 -20.29
CA GLN A 53 -26.48 13.26 -20.27
C GLN A 53 -25.25 12.50 -19.76
N GLU A 54 -24.83 12.75 -18.51
CA GLU A 54 -23.94 11.83 -17.78
C GLU A 54 -24.01 12.06 -16.26
N ARG A 55 -25.16 11.74 -15.64
CA ARG A 55 -25.30 11.72 -14.17
C ARG A 55 -25.64 10.30 -13.72
N ASP A 56 -24.60 9.49 -13.55
CA ASP A 56 -24.56 8.32 -12.63
C ASP A 56 -23.18 7.63 -12.58
N ALA A 57 -22.10 8.27 -13.05
CA ALA A 57 -20.75 7.75 -12.81
C ALA A 57 -20.36 7.97 -11.34
N PRO A 58 -19.87 6.93 -10.62
CA PRO A 58 -19.34 7.11 -9.27
C PRO A 58 -18.25 8.18 -9.28
N TYR A 59 -18.42 9.25 -8.51
CA TYR A 59 -17.40 10.30 -8.35
C TYR A 59 -16.14 9.68 -7.72
N ASP A 60 -15.06 9.64 -8.49
CA ASP A 60 -13.73 9.30 -7.99
C ASP A 60 -12.97 10.61 -7.75
N PRO A 61 -12.68 10.99 -6.48
CA PRO A 61 -11.96 12.21 -6.21
C PRO A 61 -10.55 12.15 -6.85
N PRO A 62 -10.04 13.28 -7.39
CA PRO A 62 -8.69 13.31 -7.96
C PRO A 62 -7.64 12.89 -6.93
N VAL A 63 -6.68 12.07 -7.37
CA VAL A 63 -5.59 11.59 -6.52
C VAL A 63 -4.69 12.77 -6.13
N ASN A 64 -4.72 13.14 -4.86
CA ASN A 64 -3.80 14.13 -4.31
C ASN A 64 -2.42 13.48 -4.13
N LEU A 65 -1.49 13.81 -5.04
CA LEU A 65 -0.12 13.33 -4.94
C LEU A 65 0.59 14.02 -3.76
N PRO A 66 1.36 13.27 -2.94
CA PRO A 66 2.20 13.85 -1.90
C PRO A 66 3.38 14.59 -2.54
N HIS A 67 4.12 15.35 -1.72
CA HIS A 67 5.44 15.79 -2.13
C HIS A 67 6.37 14.56 -2.25
N LEU A 68 6.97 14.39 -3.41
CA LEU A 68 7.87 13.27 -3.71
C LEU A 68 9.31 13.77 -3.73
N SER A 69 10.18 13.11 -2.96
CA SER A 69 11.61 13.42 -2.88
C SER A 69 12.45 12.18 -3.16
N LEU A 70 13.57 12.36 -3.87
CA LEU A 70 14.57 11.33 -4.12
C LEU A 70 15.89 11.75 -3.49
N GLN A 71 16.46 10.89 -2.65
CA GLN A 71 17.79 11.04 -2.08
C GLN A 71 18.66 9.87 -2.50
N ILE A 72 19.86 10.16 -3.02
CA ILE A 72 20.85 9.14 -3.35
C ILE A 72 22.05 9.37 -2.44
N ARG A 73 22.24 8.50 -1.44
CA ARG A 73 23.28 8.68 -0.42
C ARG A 73 24.69 8.35 -0.92
N ASP A 74 24.78 7.56 -1.98
CA ASP A 74 26.04 7.20 -2.63
C ASP A 74 25.84 7.15 -4.15
N LEU A 75 26.24 8.21 -4.84
CA LEU A 75 26.14 8.33 -6.29
C LEU A 75 27.22 7.53 -7.03
N ALA A 76 28.32 7.19 -6.36
CA ALA A 76 29.43 6.42 -6.95
C ALA A 76 29.15 4.90 -6.97
N HIS A 77 28.20 4.43 -6.16
CA HIS A 77 27.79 3.04 -6.15
C HIS A 77 27.10 2.63 -7.46
N GLU A 78 27.48 1.47 -8.03
CA GLU A 78 26.94 0.97 -9.32
C GLU A 78 25.41 0.93 -9.37
N GLY A 79 24.78 0.46 -8.28
CA GLY A 79 23.33 0.47 -8.11
C GLY A 79 22.65 1.81 -8.33
N ALA A 80 23.32 2.95 -8.04
CA ALA A 80 22.74 4.28 -8.24
C ALA A 80 22.65 4.61 -9.73
N GLY A 81 23.72 4.30 -10.49
CA GLY A 81 23.73 4.41 -11.94
C GLY A 81 22.68 3.50 -12.59
N ILE A 82 22.54 2.26 -12.10
CA ILE A 82 21.51 1.33 -12.56
C ILE A 82 20.11 1.90 -12.32
N PHE A 83 19.82 2.43 -11.13
CA PHE A 83 18.52 3.02 -10.82
C PHE A 83 18.18 4.18 -11.76
N LEU A 84 19.11 5.15 -11.89
CA LEU A 84 18.93 6.36 -12.69
C LEU A 84 18.77 6.09 -14.20
N THR A 85 19.30 4.97 -14.69
CA THR A 85 19.23 4.59 -16.11
C THR A 85 18.12 3.61 -16.43
N SER A 86 17.56 2.92 -15.42
CA SER A 86 16.56 1.87 -15.64
C SER A 86 15.12 2.39 -15.60
N ILE A 87 14.85 3.51 -14.92
CA ILE A 87 13.48 4.01 -14.73
C ILE A 87 13.41 5.55 -14.75
N ASN A 88 12.21 6.08 -15.00
CA ASN A 88 11.84 7.46 -14.67
C ASN A 88 11.17 7.46 -13.28
N ALA A 89 11.91 7.85 -12.24
CA ALA A 89 11.44 7.76 -10.85
C ALA A 89 10.15 8.56 -10.57
N PRO A 90 10.00 9.83 -11.03
CA PRO A 90 8.74 10.55 -10.93
C PRO A 90 7.53 9.79 -11.51
N ASP A 91 7.67 9.20 -12.70
CA ASP A 91 6.57 8.46 -13.34
C ASP A 91 6.25 7.18 -12.58
N VAL A 92 7.27 6.42 -12.15
CA VAL A 92 7.10 5.20 -11.34
C VAL A 92 6.36 5.50 -10.04
N LEU A 93 6.76 6.55 -9.30
CA LEU A 93 6.11 6.93 -8.05
C LEU A 93 4.66 7.37 -8.29
N ARG A 94 4.40 8.16 -9.34
CA ARG A 94 3.05 8.60 -9.71
C ARG A 94 2.15 7.41 -10.04
N THR A 95 2.56 6.57 -10.98
CA THR A 95 1.76 5.42 -11.43
C THR A 95 1.54 4.41 -10.31
N ALA A 96 2.51 4.21 -9.41
CA ALA A 96 2.32 3.39 -8.22
C ALA A 96 1.24 3.96 -7.28
N ILE A 97 1.26 5.28 -7.02
CA ILE A 97 0.23 5.94 -6.18
C ILE A 97 -1.15 5.86 -6.85
N GLU A 98 -1.24 6.07 -8.16
CA GLU A 98 -2.47 5.90 -8.92
C GLU A 98 -3.00 4.46 -8.82
N ALA A 99 -2.13 3.45 -8.93
CA ALA A 99 -2.51 2.04 -8.75
C ALA A 99 -3.01 1.76 -7.33
N ILE A 100 -2.33 2.27 -6.30
CA ILE A 100 -2.75 2.16 -4.91
C ILE A 100 -4.14 2.76 -4.72
N HIS A 101 -4.36 3.98 -5.21
CA HIS A 101 -5.66 4.65 -5.11
C HIS A 101 -6.75 3.87 -5.85
N LYS A 102 -6.51 3.47 -7.10
CA LYS A 102 -7.43 2.66 -7.90
C LYS A 102 -7.88 1.40 -7.17
N HIS A 103 -6.94 0.67 -6.56
CA HIS A 103 -7.23 -0.62 -5.97
C HIS A 103 -7.75 -0.53 -4.53
N LEU A 104 -7.17 0.33 -3.69
CA LEU A 104 -7.50 0.44 -2.27
C LEU A 104 -8.49 1.56 -1.92
N TYR A 105 -8.71 2.55 -2.79
CA TYR A 105 -9.44 3.79 -2.43
C TYR A 105 -10.50 4.28 -3.44
N SER A 106 -10.51 3.81 -4.70
CA SER A 106 -11.41 4.35 -5.75
C SER A 106 -12.80 3.72 -5.83
N GLY A 107 -13.84 4.40 -5.37
CA GLY A 107 -15.24 3.98 -5.50
C GLY A 107 -15.96 3.84 -4.17
N ILE A 108 -17.26 3.59 -4.24
CA ILE A 108 -18.18 3.71 -3.11
C ILE A 108 -18.48 2.35 -2.47
N PHE A 109 -18.56 2.29 -1.13
CA PHE A 109 -19.20 1.16 -0.44
C PHE A 109 -20.71 1.34 -0.43
N THR A 110 -21.46 0.36 -0.95
CA THR A 110 -22.83 0.14 -0.51
C THR A 110 -22.77 -0.82 0.67
N ALA A 111 -23.27 -0.39 1.83
CA ALA A 111 -23.41 -1.31 2.96
C ALA A 111 -24.30 -2.48 2.52
N SER A 112 -23.82 -3.72 2.66
CA SER A 112 -24.67 -4.90 2.45
C SER A 112 -25.78 -4.87 3.49
N PRO A 113 -27.06 -5.05 3.12
CA PRO A 113 -28.13 -5.12 4.10
C PRO A 113 -27.88 -6.37 4.95
N ALA A 114 -27.54 -6.14 6.22
CA ALA A 114 -27.50 -7.20 7.22
C ALA A 114 -28.83 -7.99 7.13
N THR A 115 -28.70 -9.30 7.03
CA THR A 115 -29.80 -10.26 6.87
C THR A 115 -30.86 -10.02 7.94
N ALA A 116 -31.99 -9.43 7.55
CA ALA A 116 -33.17 -9.34 8.40
C ALA A 116 -33.83 -10.72 8.44
N THR A 117 -33.39 -11.58 9.35
CA THR A 117 -34.16 -12.75 9.75
C THR A 117 -35.28 -12.28 10.67
N THR A 118 -36.44 -11.98 10.09
CA THR A 118 -37.67 -11.71 10.84
C THR A 118 -38.23 -13.04 11.35
N THR A 119 -37.94 -13.37 12.61
CA THR A 119 -38.76 -14.32 13.37
C THR A 119 -39.72 -13.51 14.23
N SER A 120 -41.01 -13.66 13.94
CA SER A 120 -42.12 -13.09 14.70
C SER A 120 -42.22 -13.71 16.09
N SER A 121 -42.12 -12.90 17.15
CA SER A 121 -42.95 -13.03 18.36
C SER A 121 -42.70 -11.88 19.34
N SER A 122 -43.73 -11.64 20.13
CA SER A 122 -44.13 -10.44 20.86
C SER A 122 -43.36 -10.12 22.15
N SER A 123 -43.29 -8.81 22.43
CA SER A 123 -43.36 -8.11 23.73
C SER A 123 -42.33 -8.42 24.83
N SER A 124 -41.48 -7.44 25.14
CA SER A 124 -41.55 -6.67 26.41
C SER A 124 -40.37 -5.69 26.56
N SER A 125 -40.63 -4.62 27.28
CA SER A 125 -39.81 -3.43 27.54
C SER A 125 -38.44 -3.70 28.18
N SER A 126 -37.39 -3.05 27.69
CA SER A 126 -36.40 -2.37 28.53
C SER A 126 -35.44 -1.51 27.68
N SER A 127 -35.18 -0.33 28.21
CA SER A 127 -34.34 0.75 27.72
C SER A 127 -32.86 0.37 27.67
N ALA A 128 -32.27 0.45 26.48
CA ALA A 128 -30.84 0.66 26.28
C ALA A 128 -30.65 1.40 24.95
N GLU A 129 -30.43 2.71 25.02
CA GLU A 129 -30.08 3.55 23.88
C GLU A 129 -28.65 3.18 23.41
N SER A 130 -28.55 2.18 22.54
CA SER A 130 -27.37 1.97 21.71
C SER A 130 -27.47 2.86 20.49
N ASN A 131 -26.89 4.06 20.60
CA ASN A 131 -26.77 5.03 19.52
C ASN A 131 -25.73 4.56 18.49
N THR A 132 -26.04 3.53 17.70
CA THR A 132 -25.26 3.20 16.50
C THR A 132 -25.76 4.07 15.35
N ASN A 133 -25.21 5.28 15.26
CA ASN A 133 -25.42 6.18 14.14
C ASN A 133 -24.67 5.64 12.90
N THR A 134 -25.16 4.54 12.33
CA THR A 134 -24.67 4.01 11.07
C THR A 134 -25.33 4.82 9.96
N SER A 135 -24.71 5.95 9.64
CA SER A 135 -25.07 6.78 8.50
C SER A 135 -25.18 5.92 7.23
N PRO A 136 -26.32 5.92 6.52
CA PRO A 136 -26.53 5.13 5.31
C PRO A 136 -25.87 5.73 4.07
N TYR A 137 -25.04 6.78 4.23
CA TYR A 137 -24.38 7.40 3.10
C TYR A 137 -23.22 6.55 2.58
N PRO A 138 -23.06 6.48 1.25
CA PRO A 138 -21.88 5.86 0.65
C PRO A 138 -20.60 6.51 1.18
N THR A 139 -19.86 5.78 2.02
CA THR A 139 -18.58 6.28 2.55
C THR A 139 -17.48 5.97 1.54
N HIS A 140 -16.69 6.96 1.16
CA HIS A 140 -15.45 6.73 0.43
C HIS A 140 -14.40 6.09 1.35
N PRO A 141 -13.57 5.16 0.88
CA PRO A 141 -12.45 4.64 1.64
C PRO A 141 -11.42 5.75 1.91
N HIS A 142 -10.79 5.74 3.08
CA HIS A 142 -9.95 6.86 3.53
C HIS A 142 -8.48 6.47 3.43
N PRO A 143 -7.68 7.03 2.51
CA PRO A 143 -6.24 6.82 2.52
C PRO A 143 -5.61 7.45 3.77
N PRO A 144 -4.51 6.88 4.31
CA PRO A 144 -3.66 7.57 5.27
C PRO A 144 -3.24 8.95 4.74
N PRO A 145 -3.11 9.97 5.61
CA PRO A 145 -2.84 11.34 5.21
C PRO A 145 -1.35 11.56 4.88
N THR A 146 -0.77 10.71 4.02
CA THR A 146 0.64 10.80 3.61
C THR A 146 0.86 12.07 2.79
N ARG A 147 1.67 12.99 3.32
CA ARG A 147 1.98 14.30 2.72
C ARG A 147 3.31 14.31 2.00
N VAL A 148 4.27 13.51 2.46
CA VAL A 148 5.61 13.43 1.90
C VAL A 148 6.05 11.98 1.81
N VAL A 149 6.62 11.61 0.66
CA VAL A 149 7.34 10.35 0.50
C VAL A 149 8.75 10.65 0.01
N THR A 150 9.74 10.20 0.78
CA THR A 150 11.16 10.29 0.42
C THR A 150 11.67 8.90 0.04
N LEU A 151 12.02 8.70 -1.23
CA LEU A 151 12.75 7.52 -1.68
C LEU A 151 14.25 7.73 -1.46
N ILE A 152 14.85 6.91 -0.61
CA ILE A 152 16.24 7.00 -0.18
C ILE A 152 17.00 5.79 -0.72
N LEU A 153 17.89 6.01 -1.68
CA LEU A 153 18.81 5.00 -2.17
C LEU A 153 20.08 5.02 -1.33
N ARG A 154 20.40 3.90 -0.68
CA ARG A 154 21.62 3.76 0.12
C ARG A 154 22.20 2.35 0.06
N SER A 155 23.49 2.23 0.32
CA SER A 155 24.09 0.91 0.49
C SER A 155 23.63 0.32 1.83
N MET A 156 22.93 -0.82 1.78
CA MET A 156 22.43 -1.56 2.94
C MET A 156 22.17 -3.01 2.57
N ASP A 157 22.02 -3.88 3.57
CA ASP A 157 21.55 -5.26 3.37
C ASP A 157 20.05 -5.30 3.14
N GLY A 158 19.55 -6.43 2.67
CA GLY A 158 18.13 -6.60 2.33
C GLY A 158 17.74 -5.93 1.02
N VAL A 159 16.43 -5.79 0.80
CA VAL A 159 15.86 -5.27 -0.44
C VAL A 159 15.46 -3.80 -0.24
N ALA A 160 14.37 -3.57 0.48
CA ALA A 160 13.90 -2.25 0.84
C ALA A 160 13.08 -2.33 2.14
N TYR A 161 12.74 -1.17 2.71
CA TYR A 161 11.73 -1.05 3.77
C TYR A 161 11.13 0.34 3.80
N THR A 162 9.89 0.44 4.28
CA THR A 162 9.18 1.69 4.56
C THR A 162 9.11 1.99 6.06
N THR A 163 9.29 3.26 6.42
CA THR A 163 9.10 3.77 7.80
C THR A 163 8.42 5.14 7.79
N GLY A 164 7.82 5.54 8.91
CA GLY A 164 7.54 6.95 9.18
C GLY A 164 8.83 7.73 9.45
N SER A 165 8.80 9.05 9.27
CA SER A 165 9.89 9.93 9.69
C SER A 165 9.78 10.27 11.18
N ASP A 166 10.88 10.76 11.75
CA ASP A 166 10.92 11.22 13.15
C ASP A 166 9.99 12.42 13.44
N GLN A 167 9.50 13.10 12.40
CA GLN A 167 8.66 14.29 12.54
C GLN A 167 7.18 13.92 12.75
N ASP A 168 6.63 13.09 11.85
CA ASP A 168 5.28 12.57 11.95
C ASP A 168 5.05 11.41 10.97
N ASP A 169 3.98 10.63 11.23
CA ASP A 169 3.59 9.50 10.38
C ASP A 169 3.08 9.89 8.97
N ALA A 170 2.84 11.18 8.70
CA ALA A 170 2.48 11.67 7.38
C ALA A 170 3.69 11.90 6.47
N HIS A 171 4.91 11.81 7.01
CA HIS A 171 6.15 11.74 6.26
C HIS A 171 6.63 10.29 6.22
N LYS A 172 6.75 9.73 5.03
CA LYS A 172 7.21 8.37 4.82
C LYS A 172 8.58 8.34 4.17
N GLU A 173 9.41 7.41 4.60
CA GLU A 173 10.70 7.12 4.00
C GLU A 173 10.69 5.70 3.45
N ILE A 174 11.12 5.56 2.19
CA ILE A 174 11.37 4.27 1.56
C ILE A 174 12.87 4.14 1.40
N HIS A 175 13.49 3.19 2.10
CA HIS A 175 14.92 2.93 1.98
C HIS A 175 15.13 1.76 1.02
N PHE A 176 15.76 2.00 -0.13
CA PHE A 176 16.01 0.98 -1.15
C PHE A 176 17.51 0.67 -1.28
N SER A 177 17.87 -0.60 -1.14
CA SER A 177 19.24 -1.07 -1.20
C SER A 177 19.88 -0.91 -2.57
N LEU A 178 20.91 -0.08 -2.64
CA LEU A 178 21.80 0.02 -3.79
C LEU A 178 22.53 -1.30 -4.08
N ARG A 179 22.80 -2.12 -3.05
CA ARG A 179 23.41 -3.45 -3.20
C ARG A 179 22.45 -4.40 -3.91
N TYR A 180 21.16 -4.39 -3.52
CA TYR A 180 20.14 -5.18 -4.19
C TYR A 180 19.98 -4.76 -5.65
N ILE A 181 19.87 -3.45 -5.91
CA ILE A 181 19.72 -2.91 -7.28
C ILE A 181 20.88 -3.35 -8.18
N ALA A 182 22.12 -3.30 -7.68
CA ALA A 182 23.30 -3.76 -8.43
C ALA A 182 23.23 -5.26 -8.78
N GLY A 183 22.61 -6.08 -7.91
CA GLY A 183 22.45 -7.52 -8.11
C GLY A 183 21.31 -7.93 -9.06
N ILE A 184 20.49 -7.01 -9.55
CA ILE A 184 19.33 -7.37 -10.39
C ILE A 184 19.80 -7.87 -11.76
N GLN A 185 19.47 -9.14 -12.04
CA GLN A 185 19.77 -9.82 -13.30
C GLN A 185 18.57 -10.64 -13.82
N PRO A 186 18.45 -10.86 -15.15
CA PRO A 186 19.21 -10.18 -16.20
C PRO A 186 18.86 -8.68 -16.28
N THR A 187 19.69 -7.89 -16.97
CA THR A 187 19.49 -6.43 -17.18
C THR A 187 18.09 -6.06 -17.63
N SER A 188 17.46 -6.88 -18.48
CA SER A 188 16.08 -6.67 -18.96
C SER A 188 15.02 -6.64 -17.85
N ARG A 189 15.30 -7.18 -16.65
CA ARG A 189 14.39 -7.13 -15.51
C ARG A 189 14.56 -5.90 -14.61
N ARG A 190 15.62 -5.11 -14.77
CA ARG A 190 15.95 -3.99 -13.85
C ARG A 190 14.79 -3.02 -13.69
N ALA A 191 14.25 -2.52 -14.80
CA ALA A 191 13.13 -1.58 -14.78
C ALA A 191 11.89 -2.15 -14.05
N ALA A 192 11.51 -3.39 -14.38
CA ALA A 192 10.33 -4.04 -13.80
C ALA A 192 10.51 -4.40 -12.32
N GLU A 193 11.69 -4.86 -11.91
CA GLU A 193 11.97 -5.21 -10.52
C GLU A 193 12.05 -3.95 -9.64
N ILE A 194 12.77 -2.91 -10.09
CA ILE A 194 12.87 -1.63 -9.37
C ILE A 194 11.47 -1.02 -9.20
N THR A 195 10.68 -0.97 -10.28
CA THR A 195 9.29 -0.46 -10.25
C THR A 195 8.41 -1.31 -9.33
N GLY A 196 8.57 -2.63 -9.35
CA GLY A 196 7.82 -3.55 -8.49
C GLY A 196 8.14 -3.38 -7.01
N VAL A 197 9.41 -3.25 -6.64
CA VAL A 197 9.82 -2.99 -5.25
C VAL A 197 9.34 -1.61 -4.79
N VAL A 198 9.52 -0.56 -5.58
CA VAL A 198 9.02 0.79 -5.23
C VAL A 198 7.50 0.79 -5.06
N THR A 199 6.76 0.10 -5.93
CA THR A 199 5.30 -0.06 -5.79
C THR A 199 4.94 -0.77 -4.49
N HIS A 200 5.61 -1.86 -4.15
CA HIS A 200 5.38 -2.60 -2.90
C HIS A 200 5.58 -1.69 -1.68
N GLU A 201 6.73 -1.03 -1.59
CA GLU A 201 7.07 -0.16 -0.45
C GLU A 201 6.13 1.04 -0.34
N LEU A 202 5.70 1.61 -1.47
CA LEU A 202 4.70 2.68 -1.50
C LEU A 202 3.35 2.22 -0.94
N VAL A 203 2.95 0.95 -1.09
CA VAL A 203 1.70 0.47 -0.50
C VAL A 203 1.76 0.57 1.02
N HIS A 204 2.92 0.32 1.66
CA HIS A 204 3.07 0.53 3.10
C HIS A 204 2.89 1.99 3.54
N CYS A 205 3.13 2.97 2.66
CA CYS A 205 2.84 4.38 2.94
C CYS A 205 1.34 4.68 2.99
N TYR A 206 0.53 3.83 2.36
CA TYR A 206 -0.89 4.09 2.11
C TYR A 206 -1.82 3.02 2.65
N GLN A 207 -1.38 1.88 3.16
CA GLN A 207 -2.27 0.86 3.70
C GLN A 207 -2.53 1.03 5.19
N TRP A 208 -3.68 0.56 5.65
CA TRP A 208 -3.98 0.49 7.08
C TRP A 208 -3.46 -0.83 7.67
N ASN A 209 -3.14 -0.80 8.97
CA ASN A 209 -2.50 -1.93 9.64
C ASN A 209 -3.25 -2.45 10.89
N GLY A 210 -4.55 -2.16 11.01
CA GLY A 210 -5.34 -2.59 12.15
C GLY A 210 -4.87 -1.94 13.44
N LEU A 211 -4.51 -0.65 13.42
CA LEU A 211 -3.92 0.05 14.57
C LEU A 211 -2.68 -0.69 15.12
N GLY A 212 -1.84 -1.21 14.22
CA GLY A 212 -0.63 -1.97 14.52
C GLY A 212 -0.84 -3.42 14.95
N SER A 213 -2.06 -3.96 14.89
CA SER A 213 -2.36 -5.34 15.33
C SER A 213 -2.56 -6.36 14.21
N ALA A 214 -2.61 -5.92 12.95
CA ALA A 214 -2.71 -6.85 11.83
C ALA A 214 -1.44 -7.71 11.71
N PRO A 215 -1.55 -9.00 11.35
CA PRO A 215 -0.40 -9.87 11.18
C PRO A 215 0.46 -9.40 10.01
N GLY A 216 1.78 -9.44 10.18
CA GLY A 216 2.73 -8.99 9.16
C GLY A 216 2.52 -9.64 7.80
N GLY A 217 2.14 -10.93 7.76
CA GLY A 217 1.83 -11.61 6.49
C GLY A 217 0.66 -11.00 5.72
N LEU A 218 -0.35 -10.47 6.40
CA LEU A 218 -1.44 -9.74 5.74
C LEU A 218 -0.94 -8.39 5.19
N ILE A 219 -0.11 -7.68 5.97
CA ILE A 219 0.51 -6.39 5.60
C ILE A 219 1.38 -6.53 4.35
N GLU A 220 2.26 -7.53 4.30
CA GLU A 220 3.09 -7.84 3.13
C GLU A 220 2.23 -8.33 1.95
N GLY A 221 1.20 -9.13 2.25
CA GLY A 221 0.29 -9.68 1.24
C GLY A 221 -0.53 -8.62 0.51
N VAL A 222 -1.00 -7.59 1.20
CA VAL A 222 -1.72 -6.46 0.57
C VAL A 222 -0.78 -5.67 -0.33
N ALA A 223 0.46 -5.40 0.11
CA ALA A 223 1.49 -4.74 -0.71
C ALA A 223 1.78 -5.51 -2.00
N ASP A 224 2.01 -6.82 -1.90
CA ASP A 224 2.24 -7.66 -3.08
C ASP A 224 0.97 -7.90 -3.92
N TRP A 225 -0.23 -7.83 -3.33
CA TRP A 225 -1.47 -7.87 -4.10
C TRP A 225 -1.63 -6.62 -4.97
N VAL A 226 -1.34 -5.42 -4.47
CA VAL A 226 -1.36 -4.21 -5.31
C VAL A 226 -0.29 -4.30 -6.40
N ARG A 227 0.93 -4.76 -6.07
CA ARG A 227 2.00 -5.03 -7.06
C ARG A 227 1.54 -6.01 -8.14
N LEU A 228 0.82 -7.07 -7.75
CA LEU A 228 0.22 -8.04 -8.67
C LEU A 228 -0.79 -7.38 -9.61
N GLN A 229 -1.71 -6.58 -9.07
CA GLN A 229 -2.73 -5.88 -9.85
C GLN A 229 -2.12 -4.83 -10.82
N ALA A 230 -0.95 -4.28 -10.48
CA ALA A 230 -0.18 -3.39 -11.35
C ALA A 230 0.57 -4.14 -12.48
N GLY A 231 0.47 -5.47 -12.56
CA GLY A 231 1.18 -6.27 -13.57
C GLY A 231 2.68 -6.41 -13.31
N LEU A 232 3.12 -6.19 -12.07
CA LEU A 232 4.54 -6.14 -11.68
C LEU A 232 5.00 -7.38 -10.90
N ALA A 233 4.28 -8.51 -11.07
CA ALA A 233 4.67 -9.78 -10.49
C ALA A 233 6.03 -10.26 -11.05
N PRO A 234 7.04 -10.51 -10.20
CA PRO A 234 8.30 -11.10 -10.62
C PRO A 234 8.14 -12.47 -11.28
N PRO A 235 9.02 -12.84 -12.24
CA PRO A 235 8.96 -14.15 -12.91
C PRO A 235 9.08 -15.37 -11.99
N HIS A 236 9.63 -15.20 -10.78
CA HIS A 236 9.79 -16.28 -9.82
C HIS A 236 8.57 -16.49 -8.93
N TRP A 237 7.51 -15.67 -9.07
CA TRP A 237 6.26 -15.90 -8.37
C TRP A 237 5.51 -17.10 -8.94
N ARG A 238 4.89 -17.88 -8.04
CA ARG A 238 4.37 -19.22 -8.34
C ARG A 238 2.98 -19.39 -7.70
N ARG A 239 1.97 -19.45 -8.56
CA ARG A 239 0.56 -19.65 -8.17
C ARG A 239 0.25 -21.09 -7.76
N ASP A 240 1.07 -22.03 -8.20
CA ASP A 240 0.95 -23.47 -7.98
C ASP A 240 1.49 -23.93 -6.62
N GLN A 241 1.99 -23.01 -5.79
CA GLN A 241 2.51 -23.34 -4.47
C GLN A 241 1.45 -23.13 -3.40
N THR A 242 1.06 -24.23 -2.76
CA THR A 242 0.25 -24.18 -1.54
C THR A 242 1.06 -23.55 -0.39
N PRO A 243 0.67 -22.39 0.14
CA PRO A 243 1.34 -21.79 1.28
C PRO A 243 1.09 -22.61 2.55
N SER A 244 2.03 -22.60 3.50
CA SER A 244 1.90 -23.32 4.77
C SER A 244 0.82 -22.74 5.69
N ARG A 245 0.52 -21.45 5.54
CA ARG A 245 -0.49 -20.70 6.31
C ARG A 245 -1.05 -19.56 5.46
N TRP A 246 -2.22 -19.05 5.84
CA TRP A 246 -2.94 -18.02 5.07
C TRP A 246 -2.18 -16.68 5.02
N ASP A 247 -1.49 -16.31 6.11
CA ASP A 247 -0.67 -15.11 6.26
C ASP A 247 0.83 -15.40 6.05
N ALA A 248 1.17 -16.24 5.08
CA ALA A 248 2.57 -16.50 4.73
C ALA A 248 3.31 -15.24 4.22
N GLY A 249 2.59 -14.18 3.88
CA GLY A 249 3.15 -12.94 3.37
C GLY A 249 3.38 -12.97 1.86
N TYR A 250 3.80 -11.83 1.34
CA TYR A 250 4.25 -11.66 -0.04
C TYR A 250 3.27 -12.27 -1.08
N GLN A 251 3.81 -12.81 -2.17
CA GLN A 251 3.06 -13.51 -3.22
C GLN A 251 2.01 -14.51 -2.72
N SER A 252 2.29 -15.24 -1.63
CA SER A 252 1.42 -16.32 -1.14
C SER A 252 0.11 -15.75 -0.62
N THR A 253 0.20 -14.71 0.21
CA THR A 253 -0.98 -14.01 0.69
C THR A 253 -1.59 -13.15 -0.43
N ALA A 254 -0.79 -12.59 -1.34
CA ALA A 254 -1.32 -11.85 -2.49
C ALA A 254 -2.22 -12.70 -3.40
N TYR A 255 -1.84 -13.94 -3.73
CA TYR A 255 -2.68 -14.84 -4.53
C TYR A 255 -3.93 -15.30 -3.78
N PHE A 256 -3.85 -15.49 -2.46
CA PHE A 256 -5.03 -15.73 -1.65
C PHE A 256 -6.00 -14.54 -1.67
N LEU A 257 -5.49 -13.31 -1.56
CA LEU A 257 -6.30 -12.10 -1.66
C LEU A 257 -6.92 -11.91 -3.07
N GLU A 258 -6.19 -12.27 -4.13
CA GLU A 258 -6.73 -12.27 -5.50
C GLU A 258 -7.84 -13.31 -5.67
N TYR A 259 -7.69 -14.51 -5.09
CA TYR A 259 -8.77 -15.49 -5.03
C TYR A 259 -10.02 -14.94 -4.33
N LEU A 260 -9.86 -14.29 -3.18
CA LEU A 260 -10.98 -13.66 -2.46
C LEU A 260 -11.64 -12.54 -3.28
N GLU A 261 -10.87 -11.71 -3.98
CA GLU A 261 -11.41 -10.70 -4.91
C GLU A 261 -12.25 -11.36 -6.02
N GLY A 262 -11.81 -12.50 -6.55
CA GLY A 262 -12.57 -13.28 -7.54
C GLY A 262 -13.86 -13.87 -6.99
N GLN A 263 -13.89 -14.30 -5.72
CA GLN A 263 -15.07 -14.91 -5.08
C GLN A 263 -16.08 -13.87 -4.56
N TYR A 264 -15.60 -12.77 -3.98
CA TYR A 264 -16.41 -11.78 -3.27
C TYR A 264 -16.52 -10.44 -4.02
N GLY A 265 -16.06 -10.42 -5.27
CA GLY A 265 -16.17 -9.30 -6.19
C GLY A 265 -15.10 -8.23 -6.00
N LYS A 266 -15.04 -7.34 -7.00
CA LYS A 266 -14.11 -6.20 -7.04
C LYS A 266 -14.26 -5.32 -5.79
N GLY A 267 -13.14 -4.88 -5.22
CA GLY A 267 -13.09 -4.08 -4.00
C GLY A 267 -13.08 -4.90 -2.72
N THR A 268 -12.86 -6.21 -2.81
CA THR A 268 -12.72 -7.08 -1.63
C THR A 268 -11.52 -6.69 -0.77
N VAL A 269 -10.33 -6.54 -1.36
CA VAL A 269 -9.13 -6.14 -0.62
C VAL A 269 -9.25 -4.71 -0.08
N ARG A 270 -9.97 -3.84 -0.80
CA ARG A 270 -10.32 -2.51 -0.31
C ARG A 270 -11.18 -2.53 0.95
N ARG A 271 -12.26 -3.34 0.99
CA ARG A 271 -13.11 -3.48 2.19
C ARG A 271 -12.29 -3.96 3.37
N LEU A 272 -11.38 -4.91 3.13
CA LEU A 272 -10.44 -5.41 4.11
C LEU A 272 -9.54 -4.27 4.64
N ASN A 273 -8.94 -3.49 3.76
CA ASN A 273 -8.06 -2.37 4.12
C ASN A 273 -8.82 -1.25 4.87
N GLU A 274 -10.03 -0.87 4.43
CA GLU A 274 -10.85 0.12 5.15
C GLU A 274 -11.29 -0.39 6.53
N ARG A 275 -11.50 -1.70 6.70
CA ARG A 275 -11.78 -2.27 8.01
C ARG A 275 -10.58 -2.18 8.95
N LEU A 276 -9.37 -2.46 8.44
CA LEU A 276 -8.11 -2.28 9.17
C LEU A 276 -7.87 -0.84 9.62
N ARG A 277 -8.51 0.16 9.02
CA ARG A 277 -8.47 1.54 9.50
C ARG A 277 -9.22 1.73 10.81
N LYS A 278 -10.38 1.09 10.93
CA LYS A 278 -11.41 1.43 11.94
C LYS A 278 -11.18 0.75 13.28
N GLU A 279 -10.54 -0.42 13.29
CA GLU A 279 -10.44 -1.26 14.47
C GLU A 279 -9.13 -2.06 14.54
N LYS A 280 -8.82 -2.57 15.74
CA LYS A 280 -7.77 -3.57 15.92
C LYS A 280 -8.18 -4.87 15.22
N TYR A 281 -7.21 -5.52 14.61
CA TYR A 281 -7.36 -6.81 13.99
C TYR A 281 -7.56 -7.90 15.06
N VAL A 282 -8.68 -8.62 14.95
CA VAL A 282 -8.97 -9.85 15.69
C VAL A 282 -9.42 -10.87 14.66
N GLU A 283 -8.62 -11.92 14.45
CA GLU A 283 -8.77 -12.84 13.30
C GLU A 283 -10.21 -13.32 13.10
N ASP A 284 -10.82 -13.93 14.13
CA ASP A 284 -12.14 -14.53 14.02
C ASP A 284 -13.23 -13.53 13.59
N THR A 285 -13.32 -12.37 14.26
CA THR A 285 -14.36 -11.36 13.98
C THR A 285 -14.08 -10.55 12.72
N PHE A 286 -12.81 -10.38 12.38
CA PHE A 286 -12.37 -9.63 11.21
C PHE A 286 -12.79 -10.35 9.92
N TRP A 287 -12.46 -11.63 9.79
CA TRP A 287 -12.78 -12.40 8.60
C TRP A 287 -14.28 -12.76 8.54
N ALA A 288 -14.86 -13.18 9.67
CA ALA A 288 -16.29 -13.50 9.72
C ALA A 288 -17.17 -12.30 9.37
N GLY A 289 -16.84 -11.10 9.85
CA GLY A 289 -17.62 -9.91 9.52
C GLY A 289 -17.44 -9.40 8.08
N LEU A 290 -16.39 -9.79 7.36
CA LEU A 290 -16.20 -9.45 5.95
C LEU A 290 -16.81 -10.48 4.99
N PHE A 291 -16.74 -11.77 5.35
CA PHE A 291 -16.98 -12.88 4.43
C PHE A 291 -17.99 -13.91 4.93
N GLY A 292 -18.49 -13.76 6.16
CA GLY A 292 -19.35 -14.75 6.82
C GLY A 292 -18.64 -16.05 7.20
N LYS A 293 -17.30 -16.11 7.09
CA LYS A 293 -16.47 -17.30 7.32
C LYS A 293 -15.19 -16.95 8.06
N SER A 294 -14.64 -17.92 8.79
CA SER A 294 -13.28 -17.81 9.35
C SER A 294 -12.23 -17.82 8.23
N VAL A 295 -11.05 -17.24 8.48
CA VAL A 295 -9.95 -17.30 7.51
C VAL A 295 -9.46 -18.71 7.25
N ALA A 296 -9.53 -19.59 8.25
CA ALA A 296 -9.20 -20.99 8.08
C ALA A 296 -10.09 -21.63 7.00
N GLN A 297 -11.41 -21.42 7.06
CA GLN A 297 -12.34 -21.93 6.05
C GLN A 297 -12.08 -21.34 4.66
N LEU A 298 -11.89 -20.01 4.58
CA LEU A 298 -11.57 -19.32 3.32
C LEU A 298 -10.27 -19.84 2.70
N PHE A 299 -9.25 -20.09 3.52
CA PHE A 299 -7.96 -20.59 3.08
C PHE A 299 -8.05 -22.06 2.65
N GLU A 300 -8.82 -22.90 3.35
CA GLU A 300 -9.11 -24.26 2.88
C GLU A 300 -9.82 -24.27 1.52
N GLU A 301 -10.77 -23.35 1.30
CA GLU A 301 -11.45 -23.19 0.01
C GLU A 301 -10.47 -22.78 -1.09
N TYR A 302 -9.60 -21.80 -0.81
CA TYR A 302 -8.52 -21.43 -1.72
C TYR A 302 -7.61 -22.61 -2.06
N LYS A 303 -7.15 -23.38 -1.07
CA LYS A 303 -6.26 -24.53 -1.29
C LYS A 303 -6.86 -25.58 -2.22
N LYS A 304 -8.19 -25.78 -2.17
CA LYS A 304 -8.90 -26.70 -3.08
C LYS A 304 -8.90 -26.24 -4.54
N THR A 305 -8.61 -24.98 -4.82
CA THR A 305 -8.49 -24.45 -6.18
C THR A 305 -7.08 -24.59 -6.77
N LEU A 306 -6.09 -24.93 -5.93
CA LEU A 306 -4.72 -25.11 -6.37
C LEU A 306 -4.56 -26.48 -7.05
N PRO A 307 -3.69 -26.57 -8.09
CA PRO A 307 -3.43 -27.85 -8.74
C PRO A 307 -2.87 -28.87 -7.72
N GLU A 308 -3.32 -30.12 -7.83
CA GLU A 308 -2.78 -31.20 -7.02
C GLU A 308 -1.28 -31.36 -7.28
N LYS A 309 -0.47 -31.48 -6.23
CA LYS A 309 0.95 -31.81 -6.39
C LYS A 309 1.04 -33.23 -6.91
N GLU A 310 1.43 -33.39 -8.17
CA GLU A 310 1.86 -34.69 -8.70
C GLU A 310 2.96 -35.24 -7.80
N THR A 311 2.63 -36.25 -7.00
CA THR A 311 3.60 -36.93 -6.16
C THR A 311 4.38 -37.83 -7.10
N LYS A 312 5.55 -37.39 -7.57
CA LYS A 312 6.49 -38.26 -8.28
C LYS A 312 6.83 -39.43 -7.35
N ARG A 313 6.25 -40.59 -7.64
CA ARG A 313 6.58 -41.88 -7.03
C ARG A 313 7.95 -42.35 -7.51
#